data_AF-A0A1M5RGW0-F1
#
_entry.id   AF-A0A1M5RGW0-F1
#
_cell.length_a   1.000
_cell.length_b   1.000
_cell.length_c   1.000
_cell.angle_alpha   90.00
_cell.angle_beta   90.00
_cell.angle_gamma   90.00
#
_symmetry.space_group_name_H-M   'P 1'
#
loop_
_entity.id
_entity.type
_entity.pdbx_description
1 polymer ?
#
loop_
_entity_poly.entity_id
_entity_poly.type
_entity_poly.pdbx_seq_one_letter_code
_entity_poly.pdbx_strand_id
1 'polypeptide(L)'
;MKKRAEQTKSIFILEVYEFAPCESHIYQVYKERCYRCAGPCALTWQTKVGYFETLRDAEKNIKKIVRRKRDDVYGFVIKEMPRECVVNVYAPLSIRRYLKDGSLWCTGSDKTAKFKEGDFVEIAYDDYAELGIVQDFDDADCSYTVVACNIDEKGHAEFCTRLCDATCVLPPSFSVQKKYAAALRRGLKQAEKESIDDLPF
;
A
#
# COMPACT_ATOMS: atom_id res chain seq x y z
N MET A 1 -5.15 40.51 19.50
CA MET A 1 -3.92 40.17 18.75
C MET A 1 -4.10 38.80 18.12
N LYS A 2 -4.14 38.68 16.79
CA LYS A 2 -4.14 37.38 16.10
C LYS A 2 -2.73 36.79 16.21
N LYS A 3 -2.56 35.69 16.94
CA LYS A 3 -1.34 34.87 16.83
C LYS A 3 -1.22 34.44 15.37
N ARG A 4 -0.18 34.90 14.67
CA ARG A 4 0.25 34.26 13.43
C ARG A 4 0.54 32.81 13.80
N ALA A 5 -0.14 31.86 13.17
CA ALA A 5 0.27 30.47 13.22
C ALA A 5 1.73 30.45 12.72
N GLU A 6 2.67 30.08 13.59
CA GLU A 6 4.02 29.76 13.15
C GLU A 6 3.88 28.67 12.11
N GLN A 7 4.25 28.97 10.85
CA GLN A 7 4.41 27.93 9.84
C GLN A 7 5.52 27.02 10.33
N THR A 8 5.14 25.92 10.98
CA THR A 8 6.06 24.84 11.30
C THR A 8 6.71 24.43 9.99
N LYS A 9 8.03 24.64 9.87
CA LYS A 9 8.76 24.21 8.67
C LYS A 9 8.62 22.69 8.58
N SER A 10 8.31 22.16 7.41
CA SER A 10 8.25 20.71 7.17
C SER A 10 9.58 20.20 6.62
N ILE A 11 9.79 18.89 6.72
CA ILE A 11 10.80 18.13 5.98
C ILE A 11 10.12 16.98 5.24
N PHE A 12 10.58 16.68 4.04
CA PHE A 12 10.03 15.62 3.20
C PHE A 12 11.01 14.46 3.15
N ILE A 13 10.55 13.28 3.55
CA ILE A 13 11.33 12.04 3.52
C ILE A 13 10.92 11.26 2.28
N LEU A 14 11.87 10.96 1.39
CA LEU A 14 11.65 10.09 0.25
C LEU A 14 12.09 8.67 0.58
N GLU A 15 11.18 7.73 0.42
CA GLU A 15 11.41 6.29 0.54
C GLU A 15 11.15 5.64 -0.82
N VAL A 16 12.02 4.70 -1.20
CA VAL A 16 11.84 3.82 -2.36
C VAL A 16 11.55 2.44 -1.84
N TYR A 17 10.55 1.80 -2.44
CA TYR A 17 10.23 0.40 -2.22
C TYR A 17 10.73 -0.37 -3.43
N GLU A 18 11.53 -1.40 -3.19
CA GLU A 18 12.18 -2.22 -4.22
C GLU A 18 11.75 -3.67 -4.03
N PHE A 19 11.51 -4.41 -5.10
CA PHE A 19 11.28 -5.85 -4.99
C PHE A 19 12.53 -6.55 -4.45
N ALA A 20 12.34 -7.56 -3.60
CA ALA A 20 13.47 -8.33 -3.10
C ALA A 20 14.22 -9.01 -4.27
N PRO A 21 15.56 -9.08 -4.22
CA PRO A 21 16.36 -9.72 -5.26
C PRO A 21 15.98 -11.19 -5.45
N CYS A 22 16.08 -11.68 -6.70
CA CYS A 22 15.78 -13.08 -7.07
C CYS A 22 14.30 -13.49 -6.91
N GLU A 23 13.41 -12.57 -6.57
CA GLU A 23 11.97 -12.84 -6.58
C GLU A 23 11.46 -13.10 -8.00
N SER A 24 10.58 -14.09 -8.11
CA SER A 24 9.86 -14.32 -9.35
C SER A 24 8.88 -13.16 -9.57
N HIS A 25 8.71 -12.72 -10.83
CA HIS A 25 7.78 -11.64 -11.20
C HIS A 25 6.31 -12.12 -11.20
N ILE A 26 5.94 -12.90 -10.19
CA ILE A 26 4.61 -13.45 -9.95
C ILE A 26 4.35 -13.48 -8.44
N TYR A 27 3.08 -13.49 -8.05
CA TYR A 27 2.71 -13.66 -6.64
C TYR A 27 3.11 -15.03 -6.09
N GLN A 28 3.75 -15.00 -4.94
CA GLN A 28 4.20 -16.19 -4.21
C GLN A 28 3.62 -16.22 -2.80
N VAL A 29 3.59 -17.40 -2.19
CA VAL A 29 3.17 -17.55 -0.79
C VAL A 29 4.45 -17.71 0.05
N TYR A 30 4.74 -16.75 0.91
CA TYR A 30 6.03 -16.70 1.62
C TYR A 30 5.93 -17.20 3.07
N LYS A 31 6.34 -18.45 3.31
CA LYS A 31 6.23 -19.14 4.60
C LYS A 31 7.51 -19.12 5.45
N GLU A 32 8.17 -17.98 5.63
CA GLU A 32 9.23 -17.91 6.65
C GLU A 32 8.67 -17.69 8.05
N ARG A 33 9.20 -18.42 9.04
CA ARG A 33 8.82 -18.34 10.47
C ARG A 33 8.90 -16.92 11.07
N CYS A 34 9.62 -16.00 10.43
CA CYS A 34 9.82 -14.63 10.88
C CYS A 34 9.03 -13.57 10.09
N TYR A 35 8.43 -13.93 8.95
CA TYR A 35 7.67 -13.00 8.10
C TYR A 35 6.18 -13.35 8.13
N ARG A 36 5.32 -12.34 8.29
CA ARG A 36 3.86 -12.51 8.51
C ARG A 36 3.05 -12.83 7.25
N CYS A 37 3.66 -13.33 6.17
CA CYS A 37 2.96 -13.50 4.88
C CYS A 37 2.31 -14.88 4.75
N ALA A 38 1.04 -15.03 5.13
CA ALA A 38 0.31 -16.27 4.86
C ALA A 38 -0.33 -16.31 3.45
N GLY A 39 -0.36 -15.21 2.70
CA GLY A 39 -1.07 -15.10 1.40
C GLY A 39 -0.19 -14.88 0.17
N PRO A 40 -0.79 -14.75 -1.03
CA PRO A 40 -0.09 -14.35 -2.25
C PRO A 40 0.46 -12.93 -2.11
N CYS A 41 1.77 -12.78 -2.11
CA CYS A 41 2.44 -11.51 -1.94
C CYS A 41 3.63 -11.34 -2.89
N ALA A 42 4.13 -10.12 -2.94
CA ALA A 42 5.45 -9.78 -3.48
C ALA A 42 6.29 -9.18 -2.36
N LEU A 43 7.50 -9.69 -2.16
CA LEU A 43 8.40 -9.13 -1.13
C LEU A 43 9.01 -7.82 -1.62
N THR A 44 9.03 -6.82 -0.73
CA THR A 44 9.58 -5.51 -1.02
C THR A 44 10.49 -5.04 0.10
N TRP A 45 11.54 -4.29 -0.20
CA TRP A 45 12.38 -3.65 0.81
C TRP A 45 12.28 -2.15 0.70
N GLN A 46 12.14 -1.51 1.84
CA GLN A 46 12.11 -0.06 1.96
C GLN A 46 13.53 0.48 2.13
N THR A 47 13.90 1.44 1.28
CA THR A 47 15.15 2.20 1.40
C THR A 47 14.84 3.69 1.52
N LYS A 48 15.34 4.33 2.58
CA LYS A 48 15.27 5.79 2.73
C LYS A 48 16.31 6.45 1.83
N VAL A 49 15.85 7.20 0.83
CA VAL A 49 16.72 7.83 -0.18
C VAL A 49 17.27 9.17 0.30
N GLY A 50 16.50 9.91 1.08
CA GLY A 50 16.97 11.19 1.59
C GLY A 50 15.89 12.06 2.22
N TYR A 51 16.34 13.20 2.69
CA TYR A 51 15.56 14.24 3.33
C TYR A 51 15.62 15.52 2.49
N PHE A 52 14.48 16.16 2.29
CA PHE A 52 14.33 17.30 1.40
C PHE A 52 13.60 18.44 2.10
N GLU A 53 14.05 19.68 1.89
CA GLU A 53 13.38 20.85 2.43
C GLU A 53 12.07 21.19 1.69
N THR A 54 11.93 20.73 0.45
CA THR A 54 10.72 20.96 -0.36
C THR A 54 10.22 19.67 -1.01
N LEU A 55 8.90 19.57 -1.16
CA LEU A 55 8.25 18.48 -1.91
C LEU A 55 8.79 18.39 -3.34
N ARG A 56 8.98 19.55 -4.00
CA ARG A 56 9.46 19.62 -5.38
C ARG A 56 10.84 18.98 -5.55
N ASP A 57 11.72 19.13 -4.57
CA ASP A 57 13.06 18.52 -4.62
C ASP A 57 13.00 17.00 -4.41
N ALA A 58 12.10 16.52 -3.53
CA ALA A 58 11.85 15.09 -3.38
C ALA A 58 11.30 14.48 -4.69
N GLU A 59 10.28 15.10 -5.30
CA GLU A 59 9.72 14.66 -6.58
C GLU A 59 10.74 14.71 -7.73
N LYS A 60 11.65 15.68 -7.74
CA LYS A 60 12.76 15.74 -8.71
C LYS A 60 13.67 14.52 -8.58
N ASN A 61 13.88 14.00 -7.37
CA ASN A 61 14.68 12.80 -7.15
C ASN A 61 13.95 11.51 -7.58
N ILE A 62 12.64 11.41 -7.39
CA ILE A 62 11.83 10.32 -8.01
C ILE A 62 12.10 10.28 -9.53
N LYS A 63 11.99 11.43 -10.20
CA LYS A 63 12.25 11.53 -11.66
C LYS A 63 13.66 11.09 -12.04
N LYS A 64 14.69 11.37 -11.21
CA LYS A 64 16.06 10.89 -11.46
C LYS A 64 16.18 9.38 -11.35
N ILE A 65 15.49 8.77 -10.38
CA ILE A 65 15.50 7.32 -10.18
C ILE A 65 14.78 6.63 -11.34
N VAL A 66 13.57 7.09 -11.69
CA VAL A 66 12.78 6.55 -12.82
C VAL A 66 13.58 6.59 -14.14
N ARG A 67 14.34 7.67 -14.39
CA ARG A 67 15.19 7.79 -15.58
C ARG A 67 16.27 6.70 -15.71
N ARG A 68 16.66 6.06 -14.60
CA ARG A 68 17.61 4.94 -14.60
C ARG A 68 16.98 3.63 -15.07
N LYS A 69 15.64 3.58 -15.24
CA LYS A 69 14.88 2.42 -15.73
C LYS A 69 15.20 1.13 -14.95
N ARG A 70 15.27 1.27 -13.64
CA ARG A 70 15.36 0.16 -12.70
C ARG A 70 14.10 -0.69 -12.75
N ASP A 71 14.26 -2.00 -12.91
CA ASP A 71 13.19 -3.00 -12.95
C ASP A 71 12.75 -3.46 -11.56
N ASP A 72 13.64 -3.35 -10.58
CA ASP A 72 13.42 -3.70 -9.19
C ASP A 72 12.61 -2.66 -8.40
N VAL A 73 12.24 -1.51 -8.97
CA VAL A 73 11.44 -0.51 -8.25
C VAL A 73 9.96 -0.88 -8.21
N TYR A 74 9.41 -1.03 -7.01
CA TYR A 74 7.98 -1.20 -6.76
C TYR A 74 7.24 0.15 -6.79
N GLY A 75 7.78 1.15 -6.10
CA GLY A 75 7.18 2.48 -6.02
C GLY A 75 7.86 3.40 -5.02
N PHE A 76 7.24 4.54 -4.75
CA PHE A 76 7.82 5.58 -3.90
C PHE A 76 6.80 6.10 -2.90
N VAL A 77 7.31 6.50 -1.73
CA VAL A 77 6.54 7.23 -0.72
C VAL A 77 7.27 8.53 -0.39
N ILE A 78 6.52 9.63 -0.34
CA ILE A 78 6.98 10.85 0.30
C ILE A 78 6.15 11.07 1.56
N LYS A 79 6.83 11.14 2.70
CA LYS A 79 6.24 11.50 4.01
C LYS A 79 6.61 12.94 4.32
N GLU A 80 5.61 13.77 4.59
CA GLU A 80 5.82 15.11 5.15
C GLU A 80 5.85 15.02 6.67
N MET A 81 6.93 15.51 7.28
CA MET A 81 7.13 15.50 8.72
C MET A 81 7.35 16.93 9.21
N PRO A 82 6.99 17.27 10.46
CA PRO A 82 7.46 18.52 11.08
C PRO A 82 9.00 18.53 11.11
N ARG A 83 9.65 19.67 10.80
CA ARG A 83 11.13 19.76 10.76
C ARG A 83 11.79 19.48 12.11
N GLU A 84 11.09 19.74 13.20
CA GLU A 84 11.55 19.45 14.56
C GLU A 84 11.49 17.96 14.90
N CYS A 85 10.91 17.15 14.02
CA CYS A 85 10.76 15.73 14.20
C CYS A 85 12.05 14.99 13.79
N VAL A 86 12.87 14.64 14.78
CA VAL A 86 14.14 13.90 14.58
C VAL A 86 13.92 12.38 14.60
N VAL A 87 12.72 11.89 14.97
CA VAL A 87 12.46 10.48 15.28
C VAL A 87 11.24 9.95 14.51
N ASN A 88 11.35 8.72 14.01
CA ASN A 88 10.37 7.97 13.19
C ASN A 88 9.07 7.56 13.96
N VAL A 89 8.70 8.30 15.01
CA VAL A 89 7.64 7.95 15.97
C VAL A 89 6.36 8.75 15.74
N TYR A 90 6.43 9.89 15.05
CA TYR A 90 5.26 10.71 14.78
C TYR A 90 4.54 10.27 13.51
N ALA A 91 3.21 10.33 13.53
CA ALA A 91 2.41 10.20 12.32
C ALA A 91 2.80 11.32 11.33
N PRO A 92 3.03 10.99 10.04
CA PRO A 92 3.29 12.01 9.03
C PRO A 92 2.16 13.03 8.94
N LEU A 93 2.50 14.29 8.66
CA LEU A 93 1.54 15.36 8.37
C LEU A 93 0.78 15.07 7.07
N SER A 94 1.49 14.51 6.09
CA SER A 94 0.90 14.03 4.85
C SER A 94 1.72 12.88 4.27
N ILE A 95 1.06 12.00 3.53
CA ILE A 95 1.68 10.90 2.79
C ILE A 95 1.29 11.05 1.32
N ARG A 96 2.27 10.87 0.44
CA ARG A 96 2.06 10.79 -1.02
C ARG A 96 2.67 9.50 -1.54
N ARG A 97 1.87 8.70 -2.24
CA ARG A 97 2.30 7.46 -2.88
C ARG A 97 2.48 7.70 -4.38
N TYR A 98 3.56 7.17 -4.93
CA TYR A 98 3.85 7.21 -6.37
C TYR A 98 4.10 5.79 -6.90
N LEU A 99 3.68 5.53 -8.14
CA LEU A 99 3.93 4.27 -8.82
C LEU A 99 5.38 4.20 -9.32
N LYS A 100 5.81 3.01 -9.79
CA LYS A 100 7.17 2.78 -10.30
C LYS A 100 7.60 3.69 -11.46
N ASP A 101 6.65 4.22 -12.23
CA ASP A 101 6.88 5.18 -13.31
C ASP A 101 7.04 6.63 -12.81
N GLY A 102 6.90 6.86 -11.51
CA GLY A 102 6.97 8.16 -10.85
C GLY A 102 5.69 8.99 -10.95
N SER A 103 4.59 8.43 -11.49
CA SER A 103 3.29 9.07 -11.44
C SER A 103 2.75 9.13 -10.01
N LEU A 104 2.11 10.24 -9.64
CA LEU A 104 1.45 10.37 -8.35
C LEU A 104 0.24 9.44 -8.34
N TRP A 105 0.24 8.46 -7.43
CA TRP A 105 -0.86 7.53 -7.26
C TRP A 105 -1.94 8.13 -6.37
N CYS A 106 -1.59 8.54 -5.15
CA CYS A 106 -2.57 8.94 -4.14
C CYS A 106 -1.92 9.94 -3.18
N THR A 107 -2.71 10.90 -2.72
CA THR A 107 -2.39 11.68 -1.52
C THR A 107 -3.22 11.13 -0.37
N GLY A 108 -2.70 11.09 0.86
CA GLY A 108 -3.47 10.66 2.05
C GLY A 108 -4.70 11.51 2.40
N SER A 109 -5.10 12.40 1.51
CA SER A 109 -6.31 13.21 1.57
C SER A 109 -7.26 12.97 0.38
N ASP A 110 -6.95 12.01 -0.51
CA ASP A 110 -7.80 11.66 -1.64
C ASP A 110 -9.08 10.98 -1.13
N LYS A 111 -10.20 11.70 -1.18
CA LYS A 111 -11.51 11.23 -0.69
C LYS A 111 -12.34 10.48 -1.73
N THR A 112 -11.70 9.94 -2.77
CA THR A 112 -12.43 9.35 -3.89
C THR A 112 -11.86 7.98 -4.19
N ALA A 113 -12.75 6.99 -4.21
CA ALA A 113 -12.44 5.64 -4.64
C ALA A 113 -11.86 5.64 -6.07
N LYS A 114 -10.68 5.05 -6.22
CA LYS A 114 -10.00 4.80 -7.51
C LYS A 114 -10.24 3.38 -8.00
N PHE A 115 -10.52 2.47 -7.08
CA PHE A 115 -10.94 1.10 -7.35
C PHE A 115 -12.40 0.92 -6.98
N LYS A 116 -13.07 0.00 -7.66
CA LYS A 116 -14.42 -0.44 -7.34
C LYS A 116 -14.40 -1.84 -6.74
N GLU A 117 -15.50 -2.22 -6.11
CA GLU A 117 -15.74 -3.60 -5.67
C GLU A 117 -15.40 -4.61 -6.76
N GLY A 118 -14.69 -5.67 -6.37
CA GLY A 118 -14.27 -6.75 -7.25
C GLY A 118 -12.98 -6.48 -8.03
N ASP A 119 -12.41 -5.27 -7.97
CA ASP A 119 -11.09 -4.99 -8.52
C ASP A 119 -10.01 -5.67 -7.68
N PHE A 120 -9.01 -6.25 -8.34
CA PHE A 120 -7.83 -6.79 -7.67
C PHE A 120 -6.84 -5.67 -7.37
N VAL A 121 -6.26 -5.71 -6.17
CA VAL A 121 -5.36 -4.67 -5.66
C VAL A 121 -4.22 -5.28 -4.87
N GLU A 122 -3.19 -4.48 -4.61
CA GLU A 122 -2.13 -4.77 -3.64
C GLU A 122 -2.28 -3.89 -2.42
N ILE A 123 -2.14 -4.49 -1.23
CA ILE A 123 -1.98 -3.78 0.04
C ILE A 123 -0.47 -3.68 0.31
N ALA A 124 0.09 -2.48 0.18
CA ALA A 124 1.51 -2.23 0.41
C ALA A 124 1.81 -2.06 1.90
N TYR A 125 2.64 -2.96 2.43
CA TYR A 125 3.28 -2.87 3.73
C TYR A 125 4.74 -2.42 3.60
N ASP A 126 5.46 -2.37 4.72
CA ASP A 126 6.87 -1.94 4.73
C ASP A 126 7.80 -2.93 4.02
N ASP A 127 7.51 -4.23 4.15
CA ASP A 127 8.36 -5.35 3.73
C ASP A 127 7.72 -6.29 2.68
N TYR A 128 6.45 -6.06 2.30
CA TYR A 128 5.76 -6.82 1.26
C TYR A 128 4.54 -6.07 0.72
N ALA A 129 4.02 -6.56 -0.40
CA ALA A 129 2.72 -6.20 -0.96
C ALA A 129 1.81 -7.44 -1.01
N GLU A 130 0.69 -7.40 -0.29
CA GLU A 130 -0.29 -8.50 -0.24
C GLU A 130 -1.36 -8.34 -1.32
N LEU A 131 -1.63 -9.39 -2.09
CA LEU A 131 -2.69 -9.36 -3.10
C LEU A 131 -4.08 -9.51 -2.43
N GLY A 132 -5.01 -8.64 -2.82
CA GLY A 132 -6.38 -8.65 -2.35
C GLY A 132 -7.40 -8.32 -3.44
N ILE A 133 -8.67 -8.28 -3.03
CA ILE A 133 -9.81 -7.84 -3.84
C ILE A 133 -10.63 -6.81 -3.06
N VAL A 134 -11.01 -5.72 -3.71
CA VAL A 134 -11.78 -4.65 -3.07
C VAL A 134 -13.18 -5.16 -2.74
N GLN A 135 -13.61 -4.97 -1.49
CA GLN A 135 -14.97 -5.16 -1.04
C GLN A 135 -15.73 -3.84 -1.03
N ASP A 136 -15.16 -2.81 -0.42
CA ASP A 136 -15.81 -1.51 -0.30
C ASP A 136 -14.81 -0.37 -0.10
N PHE A 137 -15.27 0.88 -0.20
CA PHE A 137 -14.52 2.08 0.12
C PHE A 137 -15.33 3.01 1.04
N ASP A 138 -14.73 3.38 2.17
CA ASP A 138 -15.29 4.37 3.07
C ASP A 138 -14.72 5.77 2.76
N ASP A 139 -15.57 6.65 2.23
CA ASP A 139 -15.25 8.05 1.92
C ASP A 139 -14.91 8.90 3.15
N ALA A 140 -15.45 8.56 4.33
CA ALA A 140 -15.22 9.31 5.56
C ALA A 140 -13.79 9.09 6.06
N ASP A 141 -13.35 7.83 6.05
CA ASP A 141 -12.04 7.41 6.53
C ASP A 141 -10.99 7.30 5.40
N CYS A 142 -11.38 7.55 4.15
CA CYS A 142 -10.53 7.41 2.96
C CYS A 142 -9.82 6.05 2.93
N SER A 143 -10.57 5.00 3.24
CA SER A 143 -10.03 3.66 3.45
C SER A 143 -10.79 2.63 2.63
N TYR A 144 -10.07 1.62 2.14
CA TYR A 144 -10.67 0.45 1.51
C TYR A 144 -10.85 -0.66 2.51
N THR A 145 -11.95 -1.37 2.34
CA THR A 145 -12.12 -2.72 2.86
C THR A 145 -11.67 -3.69 1.77
N VAL A 146 -10.61 -4.44 2.04
CA VAL A 146 -9.98 -5.36 1.07
C VAL A 146 -10.00 -6.78 1.65
N VAL A 147 -10.49 -7.74 0.87
CA VAL A 147 -10.42 -9.16 1.22
C VAL A 147 -9.10 -9.72 0.71
N ALA A 148 -8.33 -10.31 1.61
CA ALA A 148 -7.09 -11.04 1.33
C ALA A 148 -7.27 -12.54 1.57
N CYS A 149 -6.40 -13.35 0.98
CA CYS A 149 -6.40 -14.80 1.11
C CYS A 149 -5.15 -15.27 1.84
N ASN A 150 -5.31 -15.79 3.04
CA ASN A 150 -4.29 -16.52 3.78
C ASN A 150 -4.31 -18.01 3.35
N ILE A 151 -3.14 -18.62 3.22
CA ILE A 151 -2.95 -20.01 2.82
C ILE A 151 -2.12 -20.70 3.89
N ASP A 152 -2.73 -21.64 4.59
CA ASP A 152 -2.09 -22.35 5.69
C ASP A 152 -1.03 -23.38 5.21
N GLU A 153 -0.39 -24.06 6.16
CA GLU A 153 0.61 -25.10 5.88
C GLU A 153 0.07 -26.25 5.00
N LYS A 154 -1.23 -26.54 5.10
CA LYS A 154 -1.93 -27.61 4.39
C LYS A 154 -2.53 -27.15 3.06
N GLY A 155 -2.41 -25.86 2.73
CA GLY A 155 -2.93 -25.26 1.50
C GLY A 155 -4.40 -24.86 1.58
N HIS A 156 -5.00 -24.84 2.78
CA HIS A 156 -6.35 -24.31 2.97
C HIS A 156 -6.32 -22.79 2.89
N ALA A 157 -7.29 -22.24 2.14
CA ALA A 157 -7.49 -20.82 2.02
C ALA A 157 -8.42 -20.34 3.13
N GLU A 158 -7.93 -19.40 3.94
CA GLU A 158 -8.72 -18.61 4.88
C GLU A 158 -8.80 -17.18 4.34
N PHE A 159 -9.98 -16.57 4.41
CA PHE A 159 -10.18 -15.21 3.94
C PHE A 159 -10.22 -14.26 5.11
N CYS A 160 -9.58 -13.10 4.93
CA CYS A 160 -9.59 -12.08 5.95
C CYS A 160 -9.87 -10.73 5.33
N THR A 161 -10.68 -9.94 6.02
CA THR A 161 -10.93 -8.56 5.67
C THR A 161 -9.85 -7.67 6.29
N ARG A 162 -9.35 -6.71 5.50
CA ARG A 162 -8.35 -5.71 5.88
C ARG A 162 -8.96 -4.33 5.69
N LEU A 163 -8.87 -3.48 6.71
CA LEU A 163 -9.13 -2.05 6.57
C LEU A 163 -7.81 -1.37 6.23
N CYS A 164 -7.75 -0.67 5.09
CA CYS A 164 -6.51 -0.15 4.53
C CYS A 164 -6.66 1.30 4.09
N ASP A 165 -5.77 2.18 4.55
CA ASP A 165 -5.68 3.55 4.04
C ASP A 165 -5.47 3.55 2.51
N ALA A 166 -6.13 4.47 1.79
CA ALA A 166 -6.03 4.58 0.34
C ALA A 166 -4.59 4.75 -0.19
N THR A 167 -3.66 5.26 0.61
CA THR A 167 -2.24 5.40 0.24
C THR A 167 -1.49 4.07 0.20
N CYS A 168 -2.02 3.04 0.87
CA CYS A 168 -1.45 1.70 0.90
C CYS A 168 -2.07 0.77 -0.17
N VAL A 169 -3.22 1.13 -0.75
CA VAL A 169 -3.90 0.32 -1.77
C VAL A 169 -3.46 0.73 -3.16
N LEU A 170 -2.87 -0.20 -3.91
CA LEU A 170 -2.21 0.02 -5.20
C LEU A 170 -2.75 -0.92 -6.28
N PRO A 171 -2.59 -0.55 -7.57
CA PRO A 171 -2.88 -1.48 -8.65
C PRO A 171 -1.91 -2.67 -8.60
N PRO A 172 -2.33 -3.88 -9.03
CA PRO A 172 -1.47 -5.06 -9.04
C PRO A 172 -0.19 -4.83 -9.85
N SER A 173 0.96 -5.11 -9.24
CA SER A 173 2.26 -4.98 -9.90
C SER A 173 2.54 -6.11 -10.88
N PHE A 174 1.88 -7.26 -10.68
CA PHE A 174 1.97 -8.43 -11.54
C PHE A 174 0.60 -8.88 -12.03
N SER A 175 0.61 -9.69 -13.10
CA SER A 175 -0.62 -10.34 -13.55
C SER A 175 -1.15 -11.29 -12.48
N VAL A 176 -2.40 -11.09 -12.08
CA VAL A 176 -3.05 -11.94 -11.07
C VAL A 176 -3.28 -13.34 -11.62
N GLN A 177 -2.65 -14.33 -11.00
CA GLN A 177 -2.78 -15.74 -11.39
C GLN A 177 -4.23 -16.22 -11.18
N LYS A 178 -4.76 -17.01 -12.13
CA LYS A 178 -6.15 -17.49 -12.11
C LYS A 178 -6.56 -18.15 -10.79
N LYS A 179 -5.66 -18.91 -10.16
CA LYS A 179 -5.91 -19.55 -8.86
C LYS A 179 -6.21 -18.55 -7.75
N TYR A 180 -5.46 -17.45 -7.68
CA TYR A 180 -5.64 -16.42 -6.67
C TYR A 180 -6.85 -15.55 -6.97
N ALA A 181 -7.07 -15.20 -8.25
CA ALA A 181 -8.29 -14.50 -8.68
C ALA A 181 -9.56 -15.29 -8.30
N ALA A 182 -9.57 -16.60 -8.53
CA ALA A 182 -10.70 -17.46 -8.17
C ALA A 182 -10.87 -17.58 -6.65
N ALA A 183 -9.77 -17.69 -5.89
CA ALA A 183 -9.81 -17.73 -4.43
C ALA A 183 -10.38 -16.42 -3.86
N LEU A 184 -9.83 -15.26 -4.25
CA LEU A 184 -10.26 -13.94 -3.78
C LEU A 184 -11.73 -13.67 -4.09
N ARG A 185 -12.22 -14.02 -5.29
CA ARG A 185 -13.64 -13.90 -5.63
C ARG A 185 -14.55 -14.78 -4.77
N ARG A 186 -14.07 -15.93 -4.29
CA ARG A 186 -14.82 -16.74 -3.31
C ARG A 186 -14.82 -16.07 -1.94
N GLY A 187 -13.68 -15.51 -1.53
CA GLY A 187 -13.56 -14.74 -0.29
C GLY A 187 -14.49 -13.52 -0.26
N LEU A 188 -14.53 -12.74 -1.34
CA LEU A 188 -15.44 -11.59 -1.46
C LEU A 188 -16.90 -12.00 -1.26
N LYS A 189 -17.36 -13.03 -1.97
CA LYS A 189 -18.72 -13.59 -1.79
C LYS A 189 -19.00 -14.13 -0.39
N GLN A 190 -17.98 -14.59 0.32
CA GLN A 190 -18.13 -15.06 1.69
C GLN A 190 -18.28 -13.87 2.64
N ALA A 191 -17.43 -12.85 2.50
CA ALA A 191 -17.50 -11.62 3.30
C ALA A 191 -18.83 -10.87 3.10
N GLU A 192 -19.37 -10.85 1.87
CA GLU A 192 -20.71 -10.31 1.60
C GLU A 192 -21.80 -11.03 2.41
N LYS A 193 -21.78 -12.37 2.46
CA LYS A 193 -22.78 -13.15 3.23
C LYS A 193 -22.70 -12.88 4.72
N GLU A 194 -21.48 -12.89 5.26
CA GLU A 194 -21.24 -12.62 6.68
C GLU A 194 -21.73 -11.21 7.07
N SER A 195 -21.53 -10.21 6.20
CA SER A 195 -22.03 -8.85 6.44
C SER A 195 -23.56 -8.71 6.42
N ILE A 196 -24.27 -9.58 5.69
CA ILE A 196 -25.73 -9.59 5.63
C ILE A 196 -26.32 -10.25 6.88
N ASP A 197 -25.67 -11.31 7.37
CA ASP A 197 -26.13 -12.07 8.53
C ASP A 197 -25.90 -11.33 9.87
N ASP A 198 -25.05 -10.29 9.90
CA ASP A 198 -24.77 -9.43 11.06
C ASP A 198 -25.76 -8.26 11.26
N LEU A 199 -26.78 -8.11 10.39
CA LEU A 199 -27.79 -7.07 10.55
C LEU A 199 -28.87 -7.49 11.58
N PRO A 200 -29.11 -6.70 12.64
CA PRO A 200 -30.19 -7.01 13.58
C PRO A 200 -31.53 -6.79 12.89
N PHE A 201 -32.37 -7.84 12.88
CA PHE A 201 -33.78 -7.77 12.49
C PHE A 201 -34.58 -6.80 13.36
#